data_AF-A0A212IXA9-F1
#
_entry.id   AF-A0A212IXA9-F1
#
_cell.length_a   1.000
_cell.length_b   1.000
_cell.length_c   1.000
_cell.angle_alpha   90.00
_cell.angle_beta   90.00
_cell.angle_gamma   90.00
#
_symmetry.space_group_name_H-M   'P 1'
#
loop_
_entity.id
_entity.type
_entity.pdbx_description
1 polymer ?
#
loop_
_entity_poly.entity_id
_entity_poly.type
_entity_poly.pdbx_seq_one_letter_code
_entity_poly.pdbx_strand_id
1 'polypeptide(L)'
;MEEIKAGDIMLNNWVLHNGELRQISGWHGEFVSLFCKGCDKAQFETLTKNIKPIPLTEDILLKAGGYKLPHMTVTDSVLFDIGRDRILSIGCIEDCNQMAWLQHIEGKKVTDLVCIHNYDYDGWLYLHTLQNLFKSLTGNDLKIEV
;
A
#
# COMPACT_ATOMS: atom_id res chain seq x y z
N MET A 1 10.78 12.46 5.21
CA MET A 1 10.16 11.62 4.18
C MET A 1 11.07 10.43 4.02
N GLU A 2 10.54 9.22 4.20
CA GLU A 2 11.35 8.01 4.19
C GLU A 2 11.97 7.77 2.80
N GLU A 3 13.20 7.26 2.78
CA GLU A 3 13.90 6.89 1.55
C GLU A 3 13.51 5.47 1.15
N ILE A 4 13.06 5.28 -0.10
CA ILE A 4 12.76 3.94 -0.61
C ILE A 4 14.08 3.20 -0.84
N LYS A 5 14.25 2.02 -0.22
CA LYS A 5 15.40 1.15 -0.48
C LYS A 5 15.07 0.19 -1.61
N ALA A 6 16.10 -0.29 -2.31
CA ALA A 6 15.91 -1.19 -3.45
C ALA A 6 15.15 -2.49 -3.10
N GLY A 7 15.25 -2.98 -1.86
CA GLY A 7 14.54 -4.17 -1.39
C GLY A 7 13.04 -3.96 -1.11
N ASP A 8 12.58 -2.70 -1.05
CA ASP A 8 11.20 -2.36 -0.72
C ASP A 8 10.31 -2.27 -1.96
N ILE A 9 10.90 -2.39 -3.15
CA ILE A 9 10.21 -2.14 -4.42
C ILE A 9 9.90 -3.46 -5.11
N MET A 10 8.65 -3.63 -5.52
CA MET A 10 8.22 -4.68 -6.45
C MET A 10 7.73 -4.08 -7.76
N LEU A 11 7.66 -4.93 -8.80
CA LEU A 11 7.02 -4.57 -10.06
C LEU A 11 5.59 -4.07 -9.81
N ASN A 12 5.16 -3.09 -10.60
CA ASN A 12 3.84 -2.45 -10.52
C ASN A 12 3.58 -1.62 -9.25
N ASN A 13 4.55 -1.48 -8.34
CA ASN A 13 4.45 -0.50 -7.26
C ASN A 13 4.29 0.92 -7.83
N TRP A 14 3.45 1.72 -7.20
CA TRP A 14 3.28 3.13 -7.51
C TRP A 14 4.25 3.96 -6.68
N VAL A 15 4.91 4.91 -7.34
CA VAL A 15 5.86 5.85 -6.73
C VAL A 15 5.70 7.24 -7.34
N LEU A 16 6.23 8.26 -6.66
CA LEU A 16 6.35 9.61 -7.20
C LEU A 16 7.72 9.80 -7.85
N HIS A 17 7.75 10.26 -9.09
CA HIS A 17 8.96 10.72 -9.76
C HIS A 17 8.73 12.13 -10.32
N ASN A 18 9.51 13.11 -9.88
CA ASN A 18 9.35 14.52 -10.24
C ASN A 18 7.91 15.06 -10.05
N GLY A 19 7.22 14.60 -9.01
CA GLY A 19 5.84 15.02 -8.70
C GLY A 19 4.75 14.29 -9.51
N GLU A 20 5.12 13.36 -10.39
CA GLU A 20 4.16 12.56 -11.15
C GLU A 20 4.11 11.12 -10.63
N LEU A 21 2.90 10.55 -10.64
CA LEU A 21 2.67 9.14 -10.35
C LEU A 21 3.24 8.28 -11.48
N ARG A 22 4.05 7.28 -11.11
CA ARG A 22 4.68 6.33 -12.02
C ARG A 22 4.63 4.93 -11.43
N GLN A 23 4.58 3.92 -12.30
CA GLN A 23 4.70 2.52 -11.91
C GLN A 23 6.09 1.99 -12.21
N ILE A 24 6.57 1.12 -11.33
CA ILE A 24 7.85 0.42 -11.46
C ILE A 24 7.72 -0.69 -12.51
N SER A 25 8.59 -0.68 -13.52
CA SER A 25 8.67 -1.73 -14.55
C SER A 25 9.88 -2.65 -14.40
N GLY A 26 10.87 -2.27 -13.58
CA GLY A 26 12.07 -3.06 -13.33
C GLY A 26 13.02 -2.37 -12.36
N TRP A 27 14.00 -3.11 -11.86
CA TRP A 27 15.07 -2.58 -11.03
C TRP A 27 16.40 -3.26 -11.37
N HIS A 28 17.50 -2.50 -11.30
CA HIS A 28 18.85 -3.00 -11.50
C HIS A 28 19.83 -2.19 -10.64
N GLY A 29 20.26 -2.76 -9.51
CA GLY A 29 21.16 -2.08 -8.57
C GLY A 29 20.55 -0.79 -8.03
N GLU A 30 21.19 0.36 -8.31
CA GLU A 30 20.73 1.70 -7.92
C GLU A 30 19.75 2.34 -8.91
N PHE A 31 19.45 1.66 -10.02
CA PHE A 31 18.55 2.13 -11.05
C PHE A 31 17.19 1.46 -10.95
N VAL A 32 16.17 2.23 -11.29
CA VAL A 32 14.79 1.79 -11.38
C VAL A 32 14.22 2.18 -12.74
N SER A 33 13.56 1.23 -13.40
CA SER A 33 12.81 1.47 -14.63
C SER A 33 11.37 1.85 -14.28
N LEU A 34 10.87 2.91 -14.90
CA LEU A 34 9.52 3.44 -14.70
C LEU A 34 8.76 3.45 -16.02
N PHE A 35 7.47 3.14 -15.98
CA PHE A 35 6.58 3.30 -17.12
C PHE A 35 6.35 4.78 -17.46
N CYS A 36 6.23 5.07 -18.74
CA CYS A 36 5.78 6.36 -19.24
C CYS A 36 4.31 6.59 -18.85
N LYS A 37 3.95 7.83 -18.52
CA LYS A 37 2.59 8.18 -18.10
C LYS A 37 1.59 7.81 -19.18
N GLY A 38 0.60 7.00 -18.84
CA GLY A 38 -0.42 6.50 -19.78
C GLY A 38 0.11 5.51 -20.81
N CYS A 39 1.31 4.94 -20.63
CA CYS A 39 1.89 3.95 -21.54
C CYS A 39 2.58 2.81 -20.78
N ASP A 40 2.08 1.60 -20.96
CA ASP A 40 2.58 0.35 -20.37
C ASP A 40 3.70 -0.31 -21.21
N LYS A 41 4.10 0.31 -22.33
CA LYS A 41 5.14 -0.22 -23.24
C LYS A 41 6.41 0.62 -23.29
N ALA A 42 6.29 1.91 -23.02
CA ALA A 42 7.44 2.82 -23.00
C ALA A 42 7.93 2.97 -21.56
N GLN A 43 9.24 2.85 -21.37
CA GLN A 43 9.89 2.95 -20.07
C GLN A 43 11.16 3.79 -20.15
N PHE A 44 11.57 4.33 -19.01
CA PHE A 44 12.84 5.02 -18.85
C PHE A 44 13.46 4.68 -17.50
N GLU A 45 14.77 4.85 -17.38
CA GLU A 45 15.50 4.59 -16.14
C GLU A 45 15.78 5.88 -15.37
N THR A 46 15.79 5.77 -14.06
CA THR A 46 16.20 6.83 -13.13
C THR A 46 16.90 6.19 -11.93
N LEU A 47 17.55 7.01 -11.10
CA LEU A 47 18.13 6.54 -9.85
C LEU A 47 17.03 6.31 -8.81
N THR A 48 17.16 5.29 -7.97
CA THR A 48 16.20 4.99 -6.89
C THR A 48 16.01 6.18 -5.95
N LYS A 49 17.05 6.99 -5.70
CA LYS A 49 16.94 8.21 -4.89
C LYS A 49 16.03 9.30 -5.48
N ASN A 50 15.69 9.21 -6.77
CA ASN A 50 14.85 10.18 -7.47
C ASN A 50 13.35 9.83 -7.37
N ILE A 51 13.01 8.63 -6.89
CA ILE A 51 11.62 8.27 -6.59
C ILE A 51 11.31 8.53 -5.12
N LYS A 52 10.04 8.78 -4.83
CA LYS A 52 9.55 9.07 -3.48
C LYS A 52 8.34 8.18 -3.17
N PRO A 53 8.18 7.78 -1.90
CA PRO A 53 7.02 7.02 -1.50
C PRO A 53 5.77 7.89 -1.54
N ILE A 54 4.62 7.26 -1.80
CA ILE A 54 3.31 7.91 -1.78
C ILE A 54 2.70 7.66 -0.39
N PRO A 55 2.44 8.72 0.40
CA PRO A 55 1.68 8.60 1.64
C PRO A 55 0.31 7.99 1.37
N LEU A 56 -0.14 7.10 2.25
CA LEU A 56 -1.50 6.58 2.17
C LEU A 56 -2.49 7.66 2.61
N THR A 57 -3.58 7.78 1.85
CA THR A 57 -4.75 8.58 2.19
C THR A 57 -5.99 7.70 2.11
N GLU A 58 -7.07 8.12 2.75
CA GLU A 58 -8.34 7.40 2.65
C GLU A 58 -8.79 7.25 1.19
N ASP A 59 -8.68 8.31 0.37
CA ASP A 59 -9.03 8.29 -1.05
C ASP A 59 -8.27 7.21 -1.85
N ILE A 60 -6.97 7.06 -1.61
CA ILE A 60 -6.16 6.01 -2.26
C ILE A 60 -6.67 4.62 -1.87
N LEU A 61 -6.98 4.40 -0.59
CA LEU A 61 -7.45 3.09 -0.12
C LEU A 61 -8.83 2.74 -0.66
N LEU A 62 -9.74 3.72 -0.75
CA LEU A 62 -11.06 3.54 -1.35
C LEU A 62 -10.95 3.24 -2.85
N LYS A 63 -10.11 3.98 -3.59
CA LYS A 63 -9.79 3.70 -5.01
C LYS A 63 -9.11 2.35 -5.23
N ALA A 64 -8.50 1.79 -4.19
CA ALA A 64 -7.90 0.47 -4.22
C ALA A 64 -8.90 -0.67 -3.89
N GLY A 65 -10.19 -0.35 -3.75
CA GLY A 65 -11.25 -1.31 -3.44
C GLY A 65 -11.50 -1.52 -1.95
N GLY A 66 -10.92 -0.69 -1.09
CA GLY A 66 -11.22 -0.69 0.33
C GLY A 66 -12.61 -0.12 0.63
N TYR A 67 -13.17 -0.48 1.78
CA TYR A 67 -14.47 0.01 2.25
C TYR A 67 -14.44 0.38 3.73
N LYS A 68 -15.33 1.29 4.14
CA LYS A 68 -15.51 1.66 5.55
C LYS A 68 -16.75 0.98 6.13
N LEU A 69 -16.71 0.74 7.43
CA LEU A 69 -17.91 0.31 8.15
C LEU A 69 -18.92 1.47 8.21
N PRO A 70 -20.23 1.19 8.20
CA PRO A 70 -21.27 2.22 8.19
C PRO A 70 -21.45 2.91 9.56
N HIS A 71 -20.68 2.51 10.56
CA HIS A 71 -20.73 3.04 11.92
C HIS A 71 -19.33 3.48 12.35
N MET A 72 -19.29 4.44 13.28
CA MET A 72 -18.04 4.94 13.83
C MET A 72 -17.27 3.82 14.53
N THR A 73 -15.98 3.74 14.24
CA THR A 73 -15.01 2.91 14.97
C THR A 73 -13.89 3.81 15.49
N VAL A 74 -13.25 3.41 16.59
CA VAL A 74 -12.16 4.19 17.21
C VAL A 74 -11.02 4.44 16.22
N THR A 75 -10.73 3.46 15.37
CA THR A 75 -9.63 3.50 14.40
C THR A 75 -10.04 4.02 13.03
N ASP A 76 -11.31 4.37 12.82
CA ASP A 76 -11.91 4.82 11.54
C ASP A 76 -11.34 4.11 10.30
N SER A 77 -11.35 2.77 10.34
CA SER A 77 -10.52 1.96 9.45
C SER A 77 -11.13 1.76 8.06
N VAL A 78 -10.25 1.70 7.05
CA VAL A 78 -10.56 1.17 5.72
C VAL A 78 -10.20 -0.31 5.67
N LEU A 79 -11.15 -1.13 5.25
CA LEU A 79 -11.10 -2.58 5.25
C LEU A 79 -10.95 -3.12 3.82
N PHE A 80 -10.18 -4.19 3.67
CA PHE A 80 -10.05 -4.95 2.43
C PHE A 80 -10.41 -6.41 2.71
N ASP A 81 -11.36 -6.94 1.95
CA ASP A 81 -11.57 -8.38 1.90
C ASP A 81 -10.44 -9.01 1.09
N ILE A 82 -9.65 -9.83 1.76
CA ILE A 82 -8.49 -10.53 1.19
C ILE A 82 -8.74 -12.05 1.09
N GLY A 83 -10.00 -12.46 1.23
CA GLY A 83 -10.50 -13.82 1.09
C GLY A 83 -10.14 -14.76 2.23
N ARG A 84 -10.79 -15.93 2.24
CA ARG A 84 -10.67 -16.96 3.28
C ARG A 84 -11.02 -16.43 4.67
N ASP A 85 -12.11 -15.67 4.74
CA ASP A 85 -12.62 -15.08 5.97
C ASP A 85 -11.60 -14.15 6.67
N ARG A 86 -10.72 -13.51 5.88
CA ARG A 86 -9.70 -12.58 6.38
C ARG A 86 -9.93 -11.18 5.86
N ILE A 87 -9.72 -10.22 6.75
CA ILE A 87 -9.76 -8.79 6.44
C ILE A 87 -8.40 -8.17 6.74
N LEU A 88 -7.92 -7.34 5.80
CA LEU A 88 -6.84 -6.39 6.06
C LEU A 88 -7.47 -5.04 6.42
N SER A 89 -7.16 -4.51 7.60
CA SER A 89 -7.71 -3.25 8.11
C SER A 89 -6.60 -2.24 8.28
N ILE A 90 -6.76 -1.06 7.66
CA ILE A 90 -5.85 0.08 7.81
C ILE A 90 -6.58 1.17 8.58
N GLY A 91 -6.14 1.45 9.80
CA GLY A 91 -6.76 2.39 10.72
C GLY A 91 -5.89 3.61 10.99
N CYS A 92 -6.53 4.68 11.48
CA CYS A 92 -5.88 5.94 11.86
C CYS A 92 -5.00 6.48 10.72
N ILE A 93 -5.54 6.45 9.50
CA ILE A 93 -4.84 6.90 8.29
C ILE A 93 -4.48 8.39 8.44
N GLU A 94 -3.27 8.76 8.02
CA GLU A 94 -2.72 10.13 8.12
C GLU A 94 -2.54 10.65 9.57
N ASP A 95 -2.65 9.78 10.58
CA ASP A 95 -2.44 10.10 11.99
C ASP A 95 -1.21 9.35 12.55
N CYS A 96 -0.64 9.84 13.65
CA CYS A 96 0.47 9.20 14.35
C CYS A 96 0.08 7.90 15.08
N ASN A 97 -1.19 7.48 14.99
CA ASN A 97 -1.64 6.16 15.46
C ASN A 97 -1.91 5.18 14.30
N GLN A 98 -1.36 5.41 13.10
CA GLN A 98 -1.60 4.57 11.93
C GLN A 98 -1.21 3.11 12.19
N MET A 99 -2.13 2.18 11.89
CA MET A 99 -1.91 0.75 12.09
C MET A 99 -2.53 -0.08 10.97
N ALA A 100 -1.89 -1.20 10.65
CA ALA A 100 -2.44 -2.24 9.81
C ALA A 100 -2.66 -3.53 10.62
N TRP A 101 -3.84 -4.13 10.44
CA TRP A 101 -4.25 -5.33 11.14
C TRP A 101 -4.70 -6.41 10.16
N LEU A 102 -4.21 -7.62 10.35
CA LEU A 102 -4.76 -8.81 9.73
C LEU A 102 -5.78 -9.44 10.68
N GLN A 103 -7.00 -9.63 10.21
CA GLN A 103 -8.11 -10.15 11.01
C GLN A 103 -8.61 -11.46 10.41
N HIS A 104 -9.03 -12.40 11.25
CA HIS A 104 -9.86 -13.54 10.86
C HIS A 104 -11.28 -13.33 11.40
N ILE A 105 -12.30 -13.54 10.56
CA ILE A 105 -13.70 -13.28 10.88
C ILE A 105 -14.54 -14.54 10.72
N GLU A 106 -15.08 -15.06 11.82
CA GLU A 106 -16.09 -16.12 11.78
C GLU A 106 -17.49 -15.50 11.95
N GLY A 107 -18.24 -15.40 10.85
CA GLY A 107 -19.56 -14.80 10.82
C GLY A 107 -19.55 -13.29 11.08
N LYS A 108 -19.79 -12.87 12.32
CA LYS A 108 -19.79 -11.46 12.75
C LYS A 108 -18.76 -11.14 13.84
N LYS A 109 -17.87 -12.08 14.13
CA LYS A 109 -16.89 -11.97 15.21
C LYS A 109 -15.49 -12.04 14.63
N VAL A 110 -14.64 -11.12 15.07
CA VAL A 110 -13.19 -11.24 14.87
C VAL A 110 -12.69 -12.28 15.86
N THR A 111 -12.14 -13.39 15.37
CA THR A 111 -11.60 -14.47 16.22
C THR A 111 -10.11 -14.28 16.46
N ASP A 112 -9.40 -13.74 15.46
CA ASP A 112 -7.97 -13.52 15.49
C ASP A 112 -7.64 -12.14 14.94
N LEU A 113 -6.65 -11.50 15.56
CA LEU A 113 -6.21 -10.15 15.23
C LEU A 113 -4.69 -10.06 15.39
N VAL A 114 -3.99 -9.74 14.31
CA VAL A 114 -2.53 -9.60 14.29
C VAL A 114 -2.17 -8.22 13.79
N CYS A 115 -1.41 -7.46 14.58
CA CYS A 115 -0.82 -6.20 14.13
C CYS A 115 0.33 -6.53 13.19
N ILE A 116 0.29 -6.00 11.98
CA ILE A 116 1.32 -6.23 10.95
C ILE A 116 2.07 -4.95 10.57
N HIS A 117 1.56 -3.80 11.00
CA HIS A 117 2.24 -2.50 10.92
C HIS A 117 1.75 -1.63 12.07
N ASN A 118 2.66 -0.97 12.78
CA ASN A 118 2.35 -0.02 13.84
C ASN A 118 3.25 1.22 13.73
N TYR A 119 2.65 2.40 13.66
CA TYR A 119 3.39 3.66 13.49
C TYR A 119 4.50 3.89 14.52
N ASP A 120 4.27 3.56 15.79
CA ASP A 120 5.24 3.81 16.87
C ASP A 120 6.53 2.99 16.69
N TYR A 121 6.45 1.85 15.99
CA TYR A 121 7.58 0.95 15.77
C TYR A 121 8.12 1.03 14.34
N ASP A 122 7.24 1.15 13.35
CA ASP A 122 7.54 1.01 11.93
C ASP A 122 7.53 2.35 11.18
N GLY A 123 6.98 3.41 11.79
CA GLY A 123 6.76 4.69 11.11
C GLY A 123 5.57 4.67 10.14
N TRP A 124 5.63 5.51 9.11
CA TRP A 124 4.52 5.67 8.17
C TRP A 124 4.37 4.46 7.24
N LEU A 125 3.13 3.99 7.06
CA LEU A 125 2.83 3.04 6.01
C LEU A 125 2.63 3.77 4.67
N TYR A 126 3.41 3.39 3.67
CA TYR A 126 3.36 3.96 2.33
C TYR A 126 2.69 3.02 1.32
N LEU A 127 2.25 3.57 0.20
CA LEU A 127 1.49 2.82 -0.82
C LEU A 127 2.24 1.58 -1.34
N HIS A 128 3.52 1.71 -1.68
CA HIS A 128 4.32 0.58 -2.16
C HIS A 128 4.38 -0.56 -1.14
N THR A 129 4.55 -0.24 0.15
CA THR A 129 4.54 -1.20 1.25
C THR A 129 3.19 -1.92 1.35
N LEU A 130 2.07 -1.18 1.27
CA LEU A 130 0.73 -1.77 1.25
C LEU A 130 0.53 -2.67 0.03
N GLN A 131 0.99 -2.27 -1.16
CA GLN A 131 0.91 -3.09 -2.36
C GLN A 131 1.67 -4.41 -2.21
N ASN A 132 2.88 -4.37 -1.63
CA ASN A 132 3.69 -5.55 -1.37
C ASN A 132 3.05 -6.47 -0.33
N LEU A 133 2.49 -5.88 0.73
CA LEU A 133 1.76 -6.61 1.76
C LEU A 133 0.53 -7.30 1.16
N PHE A 134 -0.30 -6.57 0.41
CA PHE A 134 -1.49 -7.11 -0.24
C PHE A 134 -1.14 -8.25 -1.19
N LYS A 135 -0.07 -8.08 -1.98
CA LYS A 135 0.46 -9.12 -2.87
C LYS A 135 0.88 -10.37 -2.09
N SER A 136 1.56 -10.20 -0.98
CA SER A 136 2.00 -11.30 -0.12
C SER A 136 0.83 -12.05 0.52
N LEU A 137 -0.25 -11.34 0.89
CA LEU A 137 -1.43 -11.92 1.54
C LEU A 137 -2.40 -12.61 0.57
N THR A 138 -2.48 -12.12 -0.67
CA THR A 138 -3.51 -12.53 -1.65
C THR A 138 -2.96 -13.21 -2.91
N GLY A 139 -1.67 -13.02 -3.22
CA GLY A 139 -1.08 -13.40 -4.51
C GLY A 139 -1.41 -12.44 -5.66
N ASN A 140 -2.25 -11.42 -5.45
CA ASN A 140 -2.71 -10.48 -6.47
C ASN A 140 -2.12 -9.09 -6.27
N ASP A 141 -1.94 -8.35 -7.37
CA ASP A 141 -1.51 -6.95 -7.28
C ASP A 141 -2.68 -6.10 -6.76
N LEU A 142 -2.39 -5.18 -5.84
CA LEU A 142 -3.36 -4.17 -5.43
C LEU A 142 -3.57 -3.18 -6.58
N LYS A 143 -4.76 -3.24 -7.19
CA LYS A 143 -5.16 -2.32 -8.25
C LYS A 143 -5.64 -1.02 -7.63
N ILE A 144 -5.31 0.09 -8.28
CA ILE A 144 -5.77 1.43 -7.88
C ILE A 144 -6.48 2.01 -9.10
N GLU A 145 -7.73 2.40 -8.94
CA GLU A 145 -8.45 3.14 -9.97
C GLU A 145 -7.92 4.57 -10.01
N VAL A 146 -7.23 4.92 -11.10
CA VAL A 146 -6.56 6.22 -11.32
C VAL A 146 -7.39 7.11 -12.22
#